data_AF-A0A429IIB6-F1
#
_entry.id   AF-A0A429IIB6-F1
#
_cell.length_a   1.000
_cell.length_b   1.000
_cell.length_c   1.000
_cell.angle_alpha   90.00
_cell.angle_beta   90.00
_cell.angle_gamma   90.00
#
_symmetry.space_group_name_H-M   'P 1'
#
loop_
_entity.id
_entity.type
_entity.pdbx_description
1 polymer ?
#
loop_
_entity_poly.entity_id
_entity_poly.type
_entity_poly.pdbx_seq_one_letter_code
_entity_poly.pdbx_strand_id
1 'polypeptide(L)'
;MPNPHHSAAPDAPGNITAYDDAPTILAEMRWVTDQVAARPSGTGLSREFWLRKAALLDRIALKESAECTPADAAESNATAAKAARRLAQYDRERGGGPLSATNGPIPPDSPVWHPSYRPYVRQEYAAWLRMTR
;
A
#
# COMPACT_ATOMS: atom_id res chain seq x y z
N MET A 1 -29.30 12.92 26.61
CA MET A 1 -29.13 13.00 25.15
C MET A 1 -27.83 12.28 24.78
N PRO A 2 -27.85 11.15 24.07
CA PRO A 2 -26.62 10.56 23.54
C PRO A 2 -26.40 11.03 22.10
N ASN A 3 -25.15 11.41 21.78
CA ASN A 3 -24.72 11.81 20.43
C ASN A 3 -24.72 10.63 19.45
N PRO A 4 -25.11 10.84 18.18
CA PRO A 4 -25.21 9.79 17.18
C PRO A 4 -23.88 9.54 16.44
N HIS A 5 -23.63 8.25 16.18
CA HIS A 5 -22.94 7.70 15.01
C HIS A 5 -21.75 8.52 14.42
N HIS A 6 -20.54 8.29 14.94
CA HIS A 6 -19.39 8.30 14.03
C HIS A 6 -19.41 6.97 13.28
N SER A 7 -19.98 7.01 12.07
CA SER A 7 -20.00 5.89 11.13
C SER A 7 -18.57 5.39 10.95
N ALA A 8 -18.30 4.18 11.44
CA ALA A 8 -17.19 3.39 10.94
C ALA A 8 -17.43 3.22 9.44
N ALA A 9 -16.52 3.72 8.61
CA ALA A 9 -16.56 3.48 7.18
C ALA A 9 -16.60 1.95 6.94
N PRO A 10 -17.53 1.44 6.13
CA PRO A 10 -17.67 0.01 5.93
C PRO A 10 -16.44 -0.53 5.17
N ASP A 11 -15.85 -1.60 5.72
CA ASP A 11 -14.99 -2.57 5.03
C ASP A 11 -13.61 -2.11 4.50
N ALA A 12 -13.00 -1.08 5.09
CA ALA A 12 -11.53 -0.97 4.98
C ALA A 12 -10.90 -2.05 5.89
N PRO A 13 -10.12 -3.02 5.37
CA PRO A 13 -9.42 -3.96 6.24
C PRO A 13 -8.61 -3.18 7.27
N GLY A 14 -8.70 -3.62 8.53
CA GLY A 14 -7.90 -3.05 9.61
C GLY A 14 -6.43 -2.96 9.19
N ASN A 15 -5.76 -1.93 9.67
CA ASN A 15 -4.36 -1.62 9.37
C ASN A 15 -3.40 -2.84 9.39
N ILE A 16 -3.67 -3.82 10.25
CA ILE A 16 -2.86 -5.04 10.44
C ILE A 16 -3.35 -6.20 9.55
N THR A 17 -4.66 -6.39 9.40
CA THR A 17 -5.24 -7.59 8.76
C THR A 17 -4.93 -7.72 7.27
N ALA A 18 -4.56 -6.62 6.61
CA ALA A 18 -4.21 -6.66 5.19
C ALA A 18 -2.92 -7.44 4.89
N TYR A 19 -2.08 -7.66 5.90
CA TYR A 19 -0.74 -8.24 5.74
C TYR A 19 -0.54 -9.58 6.45
N ASP A 20 -1.58 -10.17 7.00
CA ASP A 20 -1.49 -11.44 7.75
C ASP A 20 -0.88 -12.56 6.89
N ASP A 21 -1.20 -12.56 5.60
CA ASP A 21 -0.73 -13.54 4.62
C ASP A 21 0.49 -13.06 3.81
N ALA A 22 1.09 -11.92 4.19
CA ALA A 22 2.21 -11.35 3.45
C ALA A 22 3.52 -12.12 3.70
N PRO A 23 4.42 -12.25 2.71
CA PRO A 23 5.77 -12.79 2.91
C PRO A 23 6.53 -12.02 3.99
N THR A 24 7.51 -12.63 4.64
CA THR A 24 8.33 -11.92 5.66
C THR A 24 8.99 -10.66 5.08
N ILE A 25 9.27 -9.65 5.92
CA ILE A 25 9.92 -8.40 5.48
C ILE A 25 11.22 -8.68 4.73
N LEU A 26 12.04 -9.62 5.22
CA LEU A 26 13.31 -9.98 4.59
C LEU A 26 13.13 -10.63 3.22
N ALA A 27 12.18 -11.55 3.08
CA ALA A 27 11.88 -12.18 1.79
C ALA A 27 11.37 -11.16 0.76
N GLU A 28 10.55 -10.22 1.22
CA GLU A 28 10.00 -9.17 0.38
C GLU A 28 11.06 -8.14 -0.06
N MET A 29 11.98 -7.76 0.84
CA MET A 29 13.13 -6.91 0.51
C MET A 29 14.02 -7.54 -0.56
N ARG A 30 14.31 -8.84 -0.44
CA ARG A 30 15.06 -9.59 -1.45
C ARG A 30 14.35 -9.54 -2.80
N TRP A 31 13.05 -9.87 -2.83
CA TRP A 31 12.27 -9.84 -4.06
C TRP A 31 12.27 -8.45 -4.73
N VAL A 32 12.07 -7.37 -3.97
CA VAL A 32 12.10 -5.99 -4.50
C VAL A 32 13.48 -5.68 -5.10
N THR A 33 14.56 -6.11 -4.45
CA THR A 33 15.93 -5.86 -4.92
C THR A 33 16.23 -6.64 -6.21
N ASP A 34 15.84 -7.91 -6.26
CA ASP A 34 15.99 -8.78 -7.43
C ASP A 34 15.23 -8.20 -8.64
N GLN A 35 14.01 -7.68 -8.44
CA GLN A 35 13.21 -7.06 -9.51
C GLN A 35 13.82 -5.78 -10.07
N VAL A 36 14.57 -5.02 -9.27
CA VAL A 36 15.32 -3.84 -9.73
C VAL A 36 16.56 -4.28 -10.48
N ALA A 37 17.30 -5.27 -9.97
CA ALA A 37 18.53 -5.78 -10.59
C ALA A 37 18.29 -6.48 -11.93
N ALA A 38 17.18 -7.21 -12.07
CA ALA A 38 16.84 -7.96 -13.27
C ALA A 38 16.35 -7.09 -14.44
N ARG A 39 16.18 -5.78 -14.26
CA ARG A 39 15.57 -4.90 -15.25
C ARG A 39 16.61 -4.21 -16.14
N PRO A 40 16.60 -4.45 -17.46
CA PRO A 40 17.37 -3.62 -18.41
C PRO A 40 16.89 -2.18 -18.37
N SER A 41 17.82 -1.24 -18.50
CA SER A 41 17.54 0.20 -18.58
C SER A 41 16.50 0.49 -19.67
N GLY A 42 15.38 1.12 -19.30
CA GLY A 42 14.32 1.55 -20.21
C GLY A 42 12.97 0.84 -20.07
N THR A 43 12.88 -0.28 -19.32
CA THR A 43 11.59 -0.94 -19.04
C THR A 43 11.00 -0.48 -17.71
N GLY A 44 9.91 0.30 -17.74
CA GLY A 44 9.23 0.77 -16.53
C GLY A 44 8.79 -0.38 -15.63
N LEU A 45 8.85 -0.19 -14.30
CA LEU A 45 8.48 -1.20 -13.28
C LEU A 45 7.01 -1.63 -13.36
N SER A 46 6.72 -2.91 -13.12
CA SER A 46 5.35 -3.46 -13.18
C SER A 46 4.48 -2.91 -12.05
N ARG A 47 3.16 -3.02 -12.19
CA ARG A 47 2.24 -2.64 -11.12
C ARG A 47 2.47 -3.47 -9.85
N GLU A 48 2.64 -4.78 -10.00
CA GLU A 48 2.93 -5.69 -8.89
C GLU A 48 4.17 -5.22 -8.12
N PHE A 49 5.23 -4.80 -8.82
CA PHE A 49 6.41 -4.24 -8.17
C PHE A 49 6.07 -3.03 -7.30
N TRP A 50 5.33 -2.05 -7.84
CA TRP A 50 4.97 -0.85 -7.08
C TRP A 50 4.06 -1.17 -5.89
N LEU A 51 3.11 -2.10 -6.06
CA LEU A 51 2.21 -2.54 -5.01
C LEU A 51 2.98 -3.22 -3.88
N ARG A 52 3.80 -4.22 -4.22
CA ARG A 52 4.61 -4.99 -3.26
C ARG A 52 5.64 -4.13 -2.54
N LYS A 53 6.31 -3.22 -3.25
CA LYS A 53 7.21 -2.22 -2.66
C LYS A 53 6.48 -1.30 -1.68
N ALA A 54 5.31 -0.78 -2.04
CA ALA A 54 4.54 0.10 -1.16
C ALA A 54 4.03 -0.66 0.09
N ALA A 55 3.56 -1.90 -0.07
CA ALA A 55 3.12 -2.77 1.02
C ALA A 55 4.28 -3.10 1.98
N LEU A 56 5.47 -3.40 1.46
CA LEU A 56 6.68 -3.61 2.26
C LEU A 56 7.00 -2.40 3.14
N LEU A 57 7.03 -1.20 2.55
CA LEU A 57 7.35 0.02 3.29
C LEU A 57 6.27 0.38 4.30
N ASP A 58 4.99 0.14 4.00
CA ASP A 58 3.90 0.33 4.96
C ASP A 58 4.03 -0.62 6.16
N ARG A 59 4.43 -1.88 5.94
CA ARG A 59 4.66 -2.87 7.01
C ARG A 59 5.85 -2.51 7.89
N ILE A 60 6.94 -2.00 7.32
CA ILE A 60 8.09 -1.49 8.09
C ILE A 60 7.65 -0.31 8.95
N ALA A 61 6.91 0.64 8.38
CA ALA A 61 6.40 1.79 9.13
C ALA A 61 5.44 1.38 10.25
N LEU A 62 4.58 0.38 10.04
CA LEU A 62 3.71 -0.17 11.09
C LEU A 62 4.53 -0.82 12.21
N LYS A 63 5.55 -1.60 11.87
CA LYS A 63 6.43 -2.25 12.84
C LYS A 63 7.19 -1.22 13.68
N GLU A 64 7.84 -0.26 13.04
CA GLU A 64 8.58 0.79 13.75
C GLU A 64 7.67 1.69 14.58
N SER A 65 6.44 1.97 14.12
CA SER A 65 5.48 2.74 14.91
C SER A 65 4.98 1.99 16.14
N ALA A 66 5.09 0.65 16.17
CA ALA A 66 4.75 -0.17 17.33
C ALA A 66 5.93 -0.35 18.30
N GLU A 67 7.16 -0.34 17.79
CA GLU A 67 8.38 -0.65 18.56
C GLU A 67 9.14 0.60 19.02
N CYS A 68 9.00 1.74 18.32
CA CYS A 68 9.82 2.94 18.53
C CYS A 68 8.97 4.16 18.94
N THR A 69 9.65 5.25 19.31
CA THR A 69 8.96 6.52 19.57
C THR A 69 8.40 7.11 18.27
N PRO A 70 7.39 7.99 18.34
CA PRO A 70 6.88 8.67 17.15
C PRO A 70 7.94 9.46 16.37
N ALA A 71 8.96 9.98 17.06
CA ALA A 71 10.06 10.70 16.44
C ALA A 71 10.96 9.75 15.62
N ASP A 72 11.29 8.59 16.17
CA ASP A 72 12.12 7.59 15.50
C ASP A 72 11.38 6.95 14.31
N ALA A 73 10.07 6.72 14.43
CA ALA A 73 9.25 6.16 13.35
C ALA A 73 8.82 7.20 12.30
N ALA A 74 9.19 8.48 12.45
CA ALA A 74 8.73 9.54 11.55
C ALA A 74 9.20 9.33 10.10
N GLU A 75 10.44 8.87 9.93
CA GLU A 75 11.03 8.66 8.61
C GLU A 75 10.38 7.50 7.85
N SER A 76 10.18 6.36 8.49
CA SER A 76 9.52 5.21 7.86
C SER A 76 8.05 5.52 7.53
N ASN A 77 7.34 6.23 8.40
CA ASN A 77 5.99 6.72 8.12
C ASN A 77 5.94 7.63 6.89
N ALA A 78 6.87 8.59 6.78
CA ALA A 78 6.97 9.48 5.62
C ALA A 78 7.34 8.71 4.34
N THR A 79 8.25 7.73 4.44
CA THR A 79 8.68 6.89 3.32
C THR A 79 7.54 6.00 2.82
N ALA A 80 6.79 5.37 3.72
CA ALA A 80 5.60 4.60 3.39
C ALA A 80 4.54 5.46 2.68
N ALA A 81 4.30 6.69 3.18
CA ALA A 81 3.36 7.61 2.54
C ALA A 81 3.81 8.04 1.13
N LYS A 82 5.12 8.29 0.93
CA LYS A 82 5.67 8.60 -0.40
C LYS A 82 5.49 7.42 -1.37
N ALA A 83 5.77 6.19 -0.92
CA ALA A 83 5.59 4.99 -1.73
C ALA A 83 4.12 4.74 -2.09
N ALA A 84 3.21 4.93 -1.12
CA ALA A 84 1.77 4.81 -1.33
C ALA A 84 1.26 5.81 -2.37
N ARG A 85 1.69 7.08 -2.29
CA ARG A 85 1.37 8.10 -3.29
C ARG A 85 1.93 7.74 -4.67
N ARG A 86 3.13 7.14 -4.74
CA ARG A 86 3.72 6.71 -6.01
C ARG A 86 2.92 5.59 -6.68
N LEU A 87 2.44 4.61 -5.91
CA LEU A 87 1.52 3.58 -6.41
C LEU A 87 0.22 4.22 -6.93
N ALA A 88 -0.42 5.08 -6.12
CA ALA A 88 -1.66 5.74 -6.53
C ALA A 88 -1.47 6.59 -7.80
N GLN A 89 -0.35 7.30 -7.92
CA GLN A 89 0.00 8.03 -9.14
C GLN A 89 0.18 7.09 -10.34
N TYR A 90 0.91 5.99 -10.17
CA TYR A 90 1.10 4.99 -11.23
C TYR A 90 -0.23 4.42 -11.72
N ASP A 91 -1.17 4.16 -10.81
CA ASP A 91 -2.50 3.66 -11.14
C ASP A 91 -3.36 4.70 -11.86
N ARG A 92 -3.27 5.98 -11.47
CA ARG A 92 -3.93 7.09 -12.19
C ARG A 92 -3.42 7.25 -13.62
N GLU A 93 -2.11 7.22 -13.80
CA GLU A 93 -1.45 7.38 -15.10
C GLU A 93 -1.87 6.30 -16.10
N ARG A 94 -2.35 5.14 -15.63
CA ARG A 94 -2.81 4.02 -16.46
C ARG A 94 -4.33 3.98 -16.68
N GLY A 95 -5.07 4.95 -16.12
CA GLY A 95 -6.49 5.18 -16.37
C GLY A 95 -7.46 4.39 -15.46
N GLY A 96 -8.58 5.04 -15.15
CA GLY A 96 -9.78 4.40 -14.59
C GLY A 96 -10.72 3.89 -15.70
N GLY A 97 -11.42 2.79 -15.44
CA GLY A 97 -12.31 2.12 -16.40
C GLY A 97 -12.42 0.61 -16.15
N PRO A 98 -13.15 -0.16 -16.97
CA PRO A 98 -13.21 -1.63 -16.87
C PRO A 98 -11.87 -2.35 -17.10
N LEU A 99 -10.85 -1.62 -17.55
CA LEU A 99 -9.45 -2.05 -17.68
C LEU A 99 -8.55 -1.44 -16.60
N SER A 100 -9.11 -0.76 -15.59
CA SER A 100 -8.31 -0.16 -14.53
C SER A 100 -7.55 -1.24 -13.79
N ALA A 101 -6.25 -1.03 -13.62
CA ALA A 101 -5.36 -2.02 -13.02
C ALA A 101 -5.53 -2.16 -11.50
N THR A 102 -6.47 -1.42 -10.90
CA THR A 102 -6.76 -1.43 -9.47
C THR A 102 -7.58 -2.65 -9.09
N ASN A 103 -7.20 -3.31 -8.00
CA ASN A 103 -7.83 -4.54 -7.54
C ASN A 103 -8.94 -4.26 -6.51
N GLY A 104 -8.87 -3.12 -5.82
CA GLY A 104 -9.78 -2.78 -4.74
C GLY A 104 -10.97 -1.91 -5.16
N PRO A 105 -11.99 -1.81 -4.29
CA PRO A 105 -13.25 -1.15 -4.61
C PRO A 105 -13.19 0.38 -4.66
N ILE A 106 -12.27 1.01 -3.93
CA ILE A 106 -12.16 2.47 -3.89
C ILE A 106 -11.03 2.93 -4.83
N PRO A 107 -11.29 3.85 -5.78
CA PRO A 107 -10.31 4.26 -6.79
C PRO A 107 -9.21 5.16 -6.22
N PRO A 108 -8.02 5.25 -6.86
CA PRO A 108 -6.88 6.04 -6.40
C PRO A 108 -7.17 7.54 -6.28
N ASP A 109 -8.16 8.07 -7.00
CA ASP A 109 -8.55 9.50 -6.96
C ASP A 109 -9.43 9.86 -5.76
N SER A 110 -9.83 8.88 -4.95
CA SER A 110 -10.68 9.14 -3.80
C SER A 110 -9.98 10.02 -2.76
N PRO A 111 -10.64 11.08 -2.25
CA PRO A 111 -10.05 11.94 -1.23
C PRO A 111 -9.83 11.23 0.11
N VAL A 112 -10.48 10.08 0.34
CA VAL A 112 -10.37 9.28 1.57
C VAL A 112 -8.96 8.77 1.85
N TRP A 113 -8.08 8.80 0.85
CA TRP A 113 -6.68 8.40 0.98
C TRP A 113 -5.80 9.45 1.64
N HIS A 114 -6.24 10.70 1.71
CA HIS A 114 -5.46 11.74 2.35
C HIS A 114 -5.39 11.56 3.87
N PRO A 115 -4.25 11.93 4.51
CA PRO A 115 -3.07 12.55 3.90
C PRO A 115 -2.02 11.54 3.37
N SER A 116 -2.09 10.26 3.73
CA SER A 116 -0.94 9.34 3.60
C SER A 116 -0.99 8.38 2.42
N TYR A 117 -2.16 8.09 1.86
CA TYR A 117 -2.42 7.04 0.88
C TYR A 117 -2.10 5.62 1.35
N ARG A 118 -1.64 5.42 2.60
CA ARG A 118 -1.31 4.09 3.12
C ARG A 118 -2.53 3.14 3.16
N PRO A 119 -3.76 3.61 3.48
CA PRO A 119 -4.94 2.74 3.40
C PRO A 119 -5.24 2.24 1.97
N TYR A 120 -4.92 3.03 0.94
CA TYR A 120 -5.05 2.60 -0.45
C TYR A 120 -4.16 1.38 -0.74
N VAL A 121 -2.90 1.40 -0.29
CA VAL A 121 -1.97 0.27 -0.43
C VAL A 121 -2.53 -1.00 0.20
N ARG A 122 -3.09 -0.89 1.41
CA ARG A 122 -3.67 -2.04 2.14
C ARG A 122 -4.85 -2.64 1.41
N GLN A 123 -5.75 -1.79 0.87
CA GLN A 123 -6.86 -2.24 0.04
C GLN A 123 -6.36 -3.01 -1.18
N GLU A 124 -5.47 -2.39 -1.95
CA GLU A 124 -4.97 -2.96 -3.20
C GLU A 124 -4.19 -4.26 -2.98
N TYR A 125 -3.44 -4.34 -1.87
CA TYR A 125 -2.68 -5.53 -1.50
C TYR A 125 -3.59 -6.67 -1.07
N ALA A 126 -4.59 -6.39 -0.23
CA ALA A 126 -5.57 -7.39 0.19
C ALA A 126 -6.36 -7.95 -1.01
N ALA A 127 -6.74 -7.08 -1.96
CA ALA A 127 -7.42 -7.51 -3.17
C ALA A 127 -6.49 -8.31 -4.12
N TRP A 128 -5.23 -7.90 -4.26
CA TRP A 128 -4.23 -8.63 -5.04
C TRP A 128 -3.98 -10.05 -4.49
N LEU A 129 -3.88 -10.19 -3.17
CA LEU A 129 -3.71 -11.50 -2.52
C LEU A 129 -4.91 -12.43 -2.81
N ARG A 130 -6.13 -11.90 -2.86
CA ARG A 130 -7.33 -12.69 -3.19
C ARG A 130 -7.35 -13.16 -4.63
N MET A 131 -6.74 -12.40 -5.56
CA MET A 131 -6.66 -12.75 -6.98
C MET A 131 -5.52 -13.72 -7.32
N THR A 132 -4.47 -13.74 -6.51
CA THR A 132 -3.25 -14.52 -6.75
C THR A 132 -3.25 -15.85 -5.98
N ARG A 133 -4.36 -16.17 -5.31
CA ARG A 133 -4.59 -17.44 -4.61
C ARG A 133 -5.28 -18.47 -5.48
#